data_AF-A0AAD9DGC6-F1
#
_entry.id   AF-A0AAD9DGC6-F1
#
_cell.length_a   1.000
_cell.length_b   1.000
_cell.length_c   1.000
_cell.angle_alpha   90.00
_cell.angle_beta   90.00
_cell.angle_gamma   90.00
#
_symmetry.space_group_name_H-M   'P 1'
#
loop_
_entity.id
_entity.type
_entity.pdbx_description
1 polymer ?
#
loop_
_entity_poly.entity_id
_entity_poly.type
_entity_poly.pdbx_seq_one_letter_code
_entity_poly.pdbx_strand_id
1 'polypeptide(L)'
;MGVVENLGTAKFGLGESETVGVQEIINDNSDNPSYVLLDARSEEERNVSMIAGAITKDDFLVNPDKYKDSTVVCYCTVGYISGACTLELRNQGHLNVKNMGDGALLGYTLHKTSAGVSKPLVKADGSATNDVHTFMDDLAPLAGEGMVGKSFADPPAVLEAANAAIKEKLGV
;
A
#
# COMPACT_ATOMS: atom_id res chain seq x y z
N MET A 1 18.08 -8.63 0.21
CA MET A 1 16.99 -9.58 -0.09
C MET A 1 16.59 -10.23 1.22
N GLY A 2 15.44 -9.87 1.82
CA GLY A 2 14.97 -10.57 3.03
C GLY A 2 14.31 -9.76 4.16
N VAL A 3 14.17 -8.44 4.09
CA VAL A 3 13.49 -7.66 5.17
C VAL A 3 12.11 -7.17 4.79
N VAL A 4 11.82 -6.92 3.50
CA VAL A 4 10.58 -6.28 3.05
C VAL A 4 9.48 -7.26 2.66
N GLU A 5 9.81 -8.49 2.28
CA GLU A 5 8.88 -9.45 1.70
C GLU A 5 7.84 -9.98 2.71
N ASN A 6 8.10 -9.88 4.02
CA ASN A 6 7.27 -10.51 5.07
C ASN A 6 6.73 -9.55 6.15
N LEU A 7 6.96 -8.24 6.04
CA LEU A 7 6.56 -7.29 7.10
C LEU A 7 5.04 -7.20 7.29
N GLY A 8 4.25 -7.50 6.25
CA GLY A 8 2.79 -7.51 6.29
C GLY A 8 2.16 -8.89 6.46
N THR A 9 2.57 -9.86 5.65
CA THR A 9 1.91 -11.18 5.57
C THR A 9 2.10 -12.01 6.85
N ALA A 10 3.34 -12.14 7.32
CA ALA A 10 3.67 -13.00 8.45
C ALA A 10 3.11 -12.48 9.78
N LYS A 11 3.08 -11.15 9.99
CA LYS A 11 2.61 -10.59 11.27
C LYS A 11 1.11 -10.76 11.48
N PHE A 12 0.32 -10.60 10.42
CA PHE A 12 -1.14 -10.62 10.51
C PHE A 12 -1.75 -11.97 10.08
N GLY A 13 -0.89 -12.98 9.81
CA GLY A 13 -1.34 -14.31 9.39
C GLY A 13 -2.06 -14.31 8.05
N LEU A 14 -1.77 -13.34 7.17
CA LEU A 14 -2.33 -13.30 5.82
C LEU A 14 -1.58 -14.31 4.95
N GLY A 15 -2.32 -15.23 4.34
CA GLY A 15 -1.79 -16.24 3.43
C GLY A 15 -1.68 -15.73 1.99
N GLU A 16 -1.32 -16.66 1.11
CA GLU A 16 -1.20 -16.41 -0.33
C GLU A 16 -2.55 -16.01 -0.94
N SER A 17 -3.66 -16.59 -0.47
CA SER A 17 -5.01 -16.24 -0.96
C SER A 17 -5.44 -14.81 -0.59
N GLU A 18 -4.88 -14.25 0.47
CA GLU A 18 -5.16 -12.90 0.97
C GLU A 18 -4.14 -11.85 0.49
N THR A 19 -3.22 -12.24 -0.39
CA THR A 19 -2.14 -11.38 -0.88
C THR A 19 -2.14 -11.34 -2.41
N VAL A 20 -1.81 -10.18 -2.99
CA VAL A 20 -1.62 -10.00 -4.44
C VAL A 20 -0.23 -9.43 -4.67
N GLY A 21 0.54 -10.04 -5.58
CA GLY A 21 1.88 -9.59 -5.92
C GLY A 21 1.88 -8.26 -6.68
N VAL A 22 2.90 -7.44 -6.49
CA VAL A 22 3.02 -6.13 -7.16
C VAL A 22 3.07 -6.30 -8.68
N GLN A 23 3.77 -7.33 -9.16
CA GLN A 23 3.88 -7.60 -10.60
C GLN A 23 2.53 -7.94 -11.23
N GLU A 24 1.66 -8.63 -10.50
CA GLU A 24 0.31 -8.97 -10.96
C GLU A 24 -0.54 -7.71 -11.13
N ILE A 25 -0.51 -6.82 -10.13
CA ILE A 25 -1.19 -5.51 -10.17
C ILE A 25 -0.70 -4.67 -11.35
N ILE A 26 0.62 -4.66 -11.60
CA ILE A 26 1.20 -3.89 -12.71
C ILE A 26 0.84 -4.48 -14.07
N ASN A 27 0.66 -5.79 -14.16
CA ASN A 27 0.32 -6.46 -15.41
C ASN A 27 -1.16 -6.29 -15.78
N ASP A 28 -2.01 -5.90 -14.83
CA ASP A 28 -3.42 -5.55 -15.06
C ASP A 28 -3.55 -4.21 -15.80
N ASN A 29 -3.11 -4.19 -17.06
CA ASN A 29 -3.19 -3.05 -17.98
C ASN A 29 -4.47 -3.10 -18.82
N SER A 30 -5.58 -3.52 -18.22
CA SER A 30 -6.87 -3.63 -18.90
C SER A 30 -7.63 -2.30 -18.85
N ASP A 31 -8.49 -2.04 -19.85
CA ASP A 31 -9.39 -0.88 -19.86
C ASP A 31 -10.41 -0.91 -18.69
N ASN A 32 -10.53 -2.07 -18.03
CA ASN A 32 -11.36 -2.30 -16.86
C ASN A 32 -10.56 -3.10 -15.82
N PRO A 33 -9.75 -2.43 -14.98
CA PRO A 33 -8.82 -3.09 -14.07
C PRO A 33 -9.56 -4.01 -13.10
N SER A 34 -9.02 -5.21 -12.93
CA SER A 34 -9.49 -6.22 -11.98
C SER A 34 -9.21 -5.80 -10.53
N TYR A 35 -8.24 -4.91 -10.33
CA TYR A 35 -7.78 -4.44 -9.03
C TYR A 35 -8.19 -2.99 -8.74
N VAL A 36 -8.75 -2.78 -7.55
CA VAL A 36 -8.95 -1.44 -6.97
C VAL A 36 -7.92 -1.26 -5.86
N LEU A 37 -7.00 -0.32 -6.04
CA LEU A 37 -5.97 -0.06 -5.04
C LEU A 37 -6.51 0.82 -3.91
N LEU A 38 -6.26 0.39 -2.66
CA LEU A 38 -6.66 1.09 -1.45
C LEU A 38 -5.41 1.53 -0.69
N ASP A 39 -5.20 2.83 -0.60
CA ASP A 39 -4.09 3.41 0.17
C ASP A 39 -4.46 3.49 1.65
N ALA A 40 -3.82 2.65 2.46
CA ALA A 40 -4.06 2.55 3.90
C ALA A 40 -3.18 3.51 4.73
N ARG A 41 -2.33 4.32 4.08
CA ARG A 41 -1.43 5.28 4.75
C ARG A 41 -2.21 6.48 5.29
N SER A 42 -1.56 7.26 6.16
CA SER A 42 -2.11 8.53 6.66
C SER A 42 -2.20 9.61 5.56
N GLU A 43 -2.96 10.67 5.82
CA GLU A 43 -3.08 11.80 4.89
C GLU A 43 -1.72 12.46 4.57
N GLU A 44 -0.86 12.63 5.58
CA GLU A 44 0.48 13.20 5.41
C GLU A 44 1.33 12.38 4.42
N GLU A 45 1.30 11.06 4.55
CA GLU A 45 2.02 10.16 3.63
C GLU A 45 1.44 10.17 2.21
N ARG A 46 0.12 10.31 2.09
CA ARG A 46 -0.56 10.40 0.78
C ARG A 46 -0.28 11.73 0.08
N ASN A 47 -0.12 12.81 0.84
CA ASN A 47 0.25 14.13 0.31
C ASN A 47 1.64 14.16 -0.35
N VAL A 48 2.51 13.21 -0.01
CA VAL A 48 3.77 13.00 -0.74
C VAL A 48 3.50 12.54 -2.16
N SER A 49 2.71 11.46 -2.26
CA SER A 49 2.46 10.74 -3.50
C SER A 49 1.50 9.58 -3.27
N MET A 50 0.76 9.17 -4.28
CA MET A 50 -0.08 7.96 -4.30
C MET A 50 0.12 7.18 -5.61
N ILE A 51 -0.27 5.91 -5.63
CA ILE A 51 -0.46 5.20 -6.91
C ILE A 51 -1.69 5.79 -7.61
N ALA A 52 -1.57 6.09 -8.90
CA ALA A 52 -2.65 6.71 -9.66
C ALA A 52 -3.94 5.89 -9.59
N GLY A 53 -5.07 6.56 -9.31
CA GLY A 53 -6.39 5.93 -9.22
C GLY A 53 -6.67 5.18 -7.90
N ALA A 54 -5.72 5.14 -6.96
CA ALA A 54 -5.96 4.56 -5.65
C ALA A 54 -7.02 5.34 -4.86
N ILE A 55 -7.88 4.62 -4.15
CA ILE A 55 -8.84 5.19 -3.19
C ILE A 55 -8.26 5.17 -1.78
N THR A 56 -8.83 5.95 -0.87
CA THR A 56 -8.52 5.83 0.55
C THR A 56 -9.39 4.77 1.23
N LYS A 57 -9.00 4.36 2.44
CA LYS A 57 -9.85 3.50 3.28
C LYS A 57 -11.20 4.17 3.59
N ASP A 58 -11.20 5.48 3.81
CA ASP A 58 -12.44 6.21 4.12
C ASP A 58 -13.38 6.23 2.90
N ASP A 59 -12.84 6.42 1.68
CA ASP A 59 -13.62 6.32 0.44
C ASP A 59 -14.26 4.93 0.28
N PHE A 60 -13.51 3.87 0.62
CA PHE A 60 -14.04 2.51 0.60
C PHE A 60 -15.20 2.33 1.60
N LEU A 61 -15.03 2.80 2.85
CA LEU A 61 -16.01 2.65 3.91
C LEU A 61 -17.30 3.47 3.69
N VAL A 62 -17.25 4.53 2.89
CA VAL A 62 -18.46 5.30 2.50
C VAL A 62 -19.43 4.43 1.70
N ASN A 63 -18.93 3.57 0.81
CA ASN A 63 -19.77 2.67 0.00
C ASN A 63 -19.02 1.38 -0.38
N PRO A 64 -18.89 0.41 0.54
CA PRO A 64 -18.17 -0.84 0.26
C PRO A 64 -18.81 -1.67 -0.86
N ASP A 65 -20.13 -1.60 -0.98
CA ASP A 65 -20.89 -2.36 -2.00
C ASP A 65 -20.52 -1.97 -3.43
N LYS A 66 -20.02 -0.75 -3.65
CA LYS A 66 -19.48 -0.30 -4.95
C LYS A 66 -18.31 -1.17 -5.41
N TYR A 67 -17.57 -1.79 -4.49
CA TYR A 67 -16.34 -2.51 -4.76
C TYR A 67 -16.47 -4.03 -4.59
N LYS A 68 -17.66 -4.55 -4.28
CA LYS A 68 -17.88 -5.97 -3.94
C LYS A 68 -17.48 -6.96 -5.05
N ASP A 69 -17.56 -6.53 -6.30
CA ASP A 69 -17.24 -7.33 -7.49
C ASP A 69 -15.79 -7.12 -7.97
N SER A 70 -15.02 -6.27 -7.28
CA SER A 70 -13.61 -6.00 -7.54
C SER A 70 -12.72 -6.66 -6.49
N THR A 71 -11.48 -6.98 -6.84
CA THR A 71 -10.46 -7.30 -5.83
C THR A 71 -9.87 -6.00 -5.30
N VAL A 72 -10.12 -5.69 -4.03
CA VAL A 72 -9.60 -4.47 -3.39
C VAL A 72 -8.24 -4.80 -2.79
N VAL A 73 -7.19 -4.09 -3.19
CA VAL A 73 -5.81 -4.36 -2.75
C VAL A 73 -5.31 -3.23 -1.88
N CYS A 74 -5.23 -3.46 -0.57
CA CYS A 74 -4.66 -2.55 0.40
C CYS A 74 -3.14 -2.47 0.21
N TYR A 75 -2.60 -1.25 0.14
CA TYR A 75 -1.17 -1.00 0.17
C TYR A 75 -0.82 0.09 1.19
N CYS A 76 0.42 0.05 1.63
CA CYS A 76 1.08 1.14 2.34
C CYS A 76 2.53 1.22 1.88
N THR A 77 3.43 1.80 2.67
CA THR A 77 4.84 1.94 2.30
C THR A 77 5.53 0.58 2.11
N VAL A 78 5.42 -0.33 3.09
CA VAL A 78 6.16 -1.62 3.13
C VAL A 78 5.29 -2.84 3.48
N GLY A 79 3.97 -2.72 3.41
CA GLY A 79 3.04 -3.83 3.65
C GLY A 79 2.55 -4.00 5.10
N TYR A 80 3.12 -3.28 6.06
CA TYR A 80 2.76 -3.39 7.48
C TYR A 80 1.33 -2.88 7.77
N ILE A 81 1.09 -1.58 7.59
CA ILE A 81 -0.21 -0.94 7.85
C ILE A 81 -1.30 -1.54 6.95
N SER A 82 -0.98 -1.87 5.70
CA SER A 82 -1.95 -2.49 4.78
C SER A 82 -2.33 -3.91 5.17
N GLY A 83 -1.41 -4.70 5.73
CA GLY A 83 -1.73 -6.03 6.26
C GLY A 83 -2.76 -5.95 7.38
N ALA A 84 -2.60 -5.00 8.31
CA ALA A 84 -3.60 -4.77 9.35
C ALA A 84 -4.94 -4.27 8.79
N CYS A 85 -4.91 -3.34 7.82
CA CYS A 85 -6.11 -2.86 7.13
C CYS A 85 -6.88 -4.01 6.47
N THR A 86 -6.17 -4.90 5.77
CA THR A 86 -6.74 -6.10 5.15
C THR A 86 -7.39 -7.00 6.18
N LEU A 87 -6.70 -7.32 7.28
CA LEU A 87 -7.26 -8.15 8.35
C LEU A 87 -8.51 -7.51 8.98
N GLU A 88 -8.47 -6.21 9.26
CA GLU A 88 -9.60 -5.46 9.81
C GLU A 88 -10.83 -5.53 8.90
N LEU A 89 -10.69 -5.19 7.62
CA LEU A 89 -11.80 -5.18 6.67
C LEU A 89 -12.35 -6.59 6.41
N ARG A 90 -11.48 -7.61 6.40
CA ARG A 90 -11.92 -9.01 6.27
C ARG A 90 -12.68 -9.50 7.49
N ASN A 91 -12.26 -9.12 8.70
CA ASN A 91 -13.02 -9.40 9.93
C ASN A 91 -14.39 -8.74 9.95
N GLN A 92 -14.57 -7.63 9.21
CA GLN A 92 -15.86 -6.97 8.98
C GLN A 92 -16.69 -7.62 7.86
N GLY A 93 -16.18 -8.66 7.19
CA GLY A 93 -16.87 -9.41 6.14
C GLY A 93 -16.46 -9.07 4.70
N HIS A 94 -15.53 -8.15 4.49
CA HIS A 94 -15.05 -7.78 3.15
C HIS A 94 -14.01 -8.76 2.63
N LEU A 95 -14.47 -9.96 2.24
CA LEU A 95 -13.59 -11.08 1.83
C LEU A 95 -12.86 -10.86 0.48
N ASN A 96 -13.29 -9.87 -0.31
CA ASN A 96 -12.63 -9.45 -1.55
C ASN A 96 -11.42 -8.51 -1.31
N VAL A 97 -11.17 -8.11 -0.06
CA VAL A 97 -10.01 -7.29 0.32
C VAL A 97 -8.77 -8.18 0.51
N LYS A 98 -7.67 -7.76 -0.11
CA LYS A 98 -6.35 -8.42 -0.09
C LYS A 98 -5.24 -7.41 0.24
N ASN A 99 -4.11 -7.90 0.72
CA ASN A 99 -2.91 -7.09 0.94
C ASN A 99 -2.02 -7.07 -0.32
N MET A 100 -1.37 -5.94 -0.58
CA MET A 100 -0.30 -5.86 -1.58
C MET A 100 0.98 -6.51 -1.04
N GLY A 101 1.47 -7.53 -1.75
CA GLY A 101 2.71 -8.24 -1.46
C GLY A 101 3.96 -7.48 -1.95
N ASP A 102 5.09 -8.18 -2.00
CA ASP A 102 6.35 -7.75 -2.64
C ASP A 102 6.87 -6.36 -2.23
N GLY A 103 6.63 -5.94 -0.99
CA GLY A 103 7.10 -4.65 -0.46
C GLY A 103 6.18 -3.46 -0.75
N ALA A 104 4.92 -3.70 -1.14
CA ALA A 104 3.87 -2.70 -1.30
C ALA A 104 4.29 -1.49 -2.18
N LEU A 105 4.19 -0.25 -1.69
CA LEU A 105 4.52 0.94 -2.49
C LEU A 105 6.01 0.97 -2.90
N LEU A 106 6.94 0.64 -2.01
CA LEU A 106 8.35 0.60 -2.39
C LEU A 106 8.59 -0.50 -3.43
N GLY A 107 7.98 -1.67 -3.25
CA GLY A 107 7.92 -2.74 -4.24
C GLY A 107 7.42 -2.25 -5.61
N TYR A 108 6.30 -1.54 -5.63
CA TYR A 108 5.73 -0.92 -6.83
C TYR A 108 6.72 -0.02 -7.55
N THR A 109 7.46 0.82 -6.81
CA THR A 109 8.44 1.72 -7.42
C THR A 109 9.65 0.99 -8.03
N LEU A 110 9.98 -0.23 -7.59
CA LEU A 110 11.08 -1.01 -8.19
C LEU A 110 10.77 -1.46 -9.62
N HIS A 111 9.49 -1.47 -10.01
CA HIS A 111 9.10 -1.81 -11.38
C HIS A 111 9.31 -0.63 -12.34
N LYS A 112 9.82 -0.97 -13.52
CA LYS A 112 10.25 0.00 -14.53
C LYS A 112 9.16 0.27 -15.57
N THR A 113 9.12 1.50 -16.05
CA THR A 113 8.44 1.93 -17.28
C THR A 113 9.20 1.41 -18.51
N SER A 114 8.62 1.58 -19.70
CA SER A 114 9.29 1.28 -20.98
C SER A 114 10.59 2.08 -21.18
N ALA A 115 10.73 3.24 -20.53
CA ALA A 115 11.93 4.06 -20.52
C ALA A 115 13.00 3.59 -19.51
N GLY A 116 12.76 2.51 -18.76
CA GLY A 116 13.73 1.92 -17.83
C GLY A 116 13.81 2.59 -16.45
N VAL A 117 13.02 3.62 -16.20
CA VAL A 117 12.89 4.31 -14.90
C VAL A 117 11.70 3.77 -14.10
N SER A 118 11.72 3.93 -12.78
CA SER A 118 10.60 3.57 -11.90
C SER A 118 9.26 4.13 -12.37
N LYS A 119 8.17 3.38 -12.14
CA LYS A 119 6.81 3.88 -12.41
C LYS A 119 6.54 5.13 -11.57
N PRO A 120 6.15 6.26 -12.19
CA PRO A 120 5.88 7.48 -11.44
C PRO A 120 4.63 7.31 -10.58
N LEU A 121 4.62 8.00 -9.44
CA LEU A 121 3.45 8.16 -8.59
C LEU A 121 2.73 9.46 -8.97
N VAL A 122 1.61 9.77 -8.31
CA VAL A 122 0.87 11.03 -8.51
C VAL A 122 0.77 11.83 -7.22
N LYS A 123 0.77 13.17 -7.33
CA LYS A 123 0.41 14.08 -6.24
C LYS A 123 -1.11 14.15 -6.09
N ALA A 124 -1.57 14.87 -5.06
CA ALA A 124 -2.99 15.10 -4.81
C ALA A 124 -3.74 15.78 -5.99
N ASP A 125 -3.04 16.58 -6.79
CA ASP A 125 -3.60 17.21 -8.00
C ASP A 125 -3.58 16.31 -9.24
N GLY A 126 -3.11 15.06 -9.10
CA GLY A 126 -2.97 14.08 -10.18
C GLY A 126 -1.71 14.24 -11.03
N SER A 127 -0.86 15.25 -10.77
CA SER A 127 0.40 15.41 -11.50
C SER A 127 1.39 14.31 -11.14
N ALA A 128 2.15 13.82 -12.13
CA ALA A 128 3.17 12.80 -11.92
C ALA A 128 4.30 13.31 -11.00
N THR A 129 4.81 12.43 -10.14
CA THR A 129 5.91 12.71 -9.22
C THR A 129 6.79 11.47 -9.02
N ASN A 130 8.07 11.74 -8.71
CA ASN A 130 9.02 10.74 -8.27
C ASN A 130 9.27 10.81 -6.76
N ASP A 131 8.60 11.71 -6.04
CA ASP A 131 8.62 11.67 -4.58
C ASP A 131 7.90 10.41 -4.10
N VAL A 132 8.47 9.70 -3.13
CA VAL A 132 7.86 8.53 -2.49
C VAL A 132 8.09 8.58 -1.00
N HIS A 133 7.02 8.35 -0.23
CA HIS A 133 7.16 8.24 1.21
C HIS A 133 7.92 6.95 1.57
N THR A 134 8.98 7.05 2.37
CA THR A 134 9.82 5.92 2.76
C THR A 134 9.72 5.57 4.23
N PHE A 135 8.85 6.24 5.01
CA PHE A 135 8.63 6.03 6.46
C PHE A 135 9.83 6.40 7.34
N MET A 136 11.04 5.97 6.99
CA MET A 136 12.31 6.33 7.64
C MET A 136 13.41 6.47 6.60
N ASP A 137 14.48 7.19 6.95
CA ASP A 137 15.61 7.46 6.05
C ASP A 137 16.28 6.17 5.56
N ASP A 138 16.40 5.16 6.42
CA ASP A 138 17.03 3.87 6.10
C ASP A 138 16.28 3.07 5.02
N LEU A 139 14.99 3.37 4.78
CA LEU A 139 14.21 2.75 3.71
C LEU A 139 14.27 3.55 2.41
N ALA A 140 14.80 4.78 2.41
CA ALA A 140 14.95 5.57 1.19
C ALA A 140 15.76 4.87 0.09
N PRO A 141 16.84 4.12 0.39
CA PRO A 141 17.56 3.34 -0.62
C PRO A 141 16.77 2.19 -1.26
N LEU A 142 15.61 1.81 -0.71
CA LEU A 142 14.73 0.79 -1.29
C LEU A 142 13.75 1.36 -2.33
N ALA A 143 13.69 2.69 -2.47
CA ALA A 143 12.92 3.32 -3.52
C ALA A 143 13.56 3.02 -4.89
N GLY A 144 12.73 2.86 -5.91
CA GLY A 144 13.20 2.56 -7.25
C GLY A 144 14.05 3.67 -7.89
N GLU A 145 14.77 3.30 -8.95
CA GLU A 145 15.66 4.20 -9.67
C GLU A 145 14.96 5.48 -10.16
N GLY A 146 15.48 6.63 -9.72
CA GLY A 146 14.94 7.96 -10.04
C GLY A 146 13.87 8.46 -9.06
N MET A 147 13.48 7.65 -8.08
CA MET A 147 12.60 8.08 -6.98
C MET A 147 13.37 8.89 -5.94
N VAL A 148 12.67 9.81 -5.28
CA VAL A 148 13.17 10.67 -4.21
C VAL A 148 12.44 10.29 -2.92
N GLY A 149 13.13 9.58 -2.04
CA GLY A 149 12.60 9.20 -0.73
C GLY A 149 12.28 10.42 0.12
N LYS A 150 11.10 10.41 0.73
CA LYS A 150 10.66 11.40 1.72
C LYS A 150 10.28 10.66 3.00
N SER A 151 10.90 11.04 4.10
CA SER A 151 10.51 10.62 5.44
C SER A 151 9.86 11.82 6.13
N PHE A 152 8.73 11.59 6.77
CA PHE A 152 8.11 12.54 7.67
C PHE A 152 7.88 11.78 8.98
N ALA A 153 8.35 12.36 10.09
CA ALA A 153 8.21 11.86 11.47
C ALA A 153 9.30 10.91 12.02
N ASP A 154 9.30 10.86 13.36
CA ASP A 154 10.00 9.92 14.23
C ASP A 154 9.37 8.52 14.07
N PRO A 155 9.98 7.62 13.29
CA PRO A 155 9.38 6.34 12.88
C PRO A 155 8.87 5.46 14.05
N PRO A 156 9.55 5.42 15.23
CA PRO A 156 9.04 4.81 16.45
C PRO A 156 7.63 5.26 16.85
N ALA A 157 7.33 6.56 16.84
CA ALA A 157 6.03 7.08 17.28
C ALA A 157 4.90 6.70 16.31
N VAL A 158 5.17 6.72 15.01
CA VAL A 158 4.19 6.30 13.98
C VAL A 158 3.93 4.80 14.06
N LEU A 159 4.97 4.00 14.25
CA LEU A 159 4.82 2.56 14.45
C LEU A 159 4.07 2.25 15.75
N GLU A 160 4.33 2.98 16.84
CA GLU A 160 3.61 2.84 18.10
C GLU A 160 2.13 3.20 17.96
N ALA A 161 1.81 4.33 17.32
CA ALA A 161 0.44 4.74 17.03
C ALA A 161 -0.27 3.73 16.13
N ALA A 162 0.40 3.23 15.08
CA ALA A 162 -0.12 2.17 14.23
C ALA A 162 -0.38 0.90 15.04
N ASN A 163 0.56 0.48 15.90
CA ASN A 163 0.39 -0.68 16.77
C ASN A 163 -0.78 -0.52 17.74
N ALA A 164 -0.92 0.64 18.37
CA ALA A 164 -2.01 0.94 19.30
C ALA A 164 -3.37 0.88 18.60
N ALA A 165 -3.49 1.51 17.42
CA ALA A 165 -4.72 1.48 16.62
C ALA A 165 -5.06 0.06 16.14
N ILE A 166 -4.05 -0.71 15.72
CA ILE A 166 -4.21 -2.12 15.34
C ILE A 166 -4.71 -2.95 16.52
N LYS A 167 -4.10 -2.75 17.69
CA LYS A 167 -4.46 -3.43 18.93
C LYS A 167 -5.92 -3.19 19.32
N GLU A 168 -6.33 -1.93 19.32
CA GLU A 168 -7.70 -1.51 19.61
C GLU A 168 -8.72 -2.15 18.64
N LYS A 169 -8.42 -2.12 17.34
CA LYS A 169 -9.34 -2.58 16.29
C LYS A 169 -9.44 -4.10 16.17
N LEU A 170 -8.34 -4.80 16.42
CA LEU A 170 -8.28 -6.26 16.29
C LEU A 170 -8.49 -7.00 17.62
N GLY A 171 -8.53 -6.27 18.76
CA GLY A 171 -8.75 -6.85 20.08
C GLY A 171 -7.62 -7.77 20.56
N VAL A 172 -6.40 -7.54 20.08
CA VAL A 172 -5.17 -8.30 20.43
C VAL A 172 -4.28 -7.55 21.42
#